data_AF-T1HQD4-F1
#
_entry.id   AF-T1HQD4-F1
#
_cell.length_a   1.000
_cell.length_b   1.000
_cell.length_c   1.000
_cell.angle_alpha   90.00
_cell.angle_beta   90.00
_cell.angle_gamma   90.00
#
_symmetry.space_group_name_H-M   'P 1'
#
loop_
_entity.id
_entity.type
_entity.pdbx_description
1 polymer ?
#
loop_
_entity_poly.entity_id
_entity_poly.type
_entity_poly.pdbx_seq_one_letter_code
_entity_poly.pdbx_strand_id
1 'polypeptide(L)'
;FSGMSHDKKWSLFRVGSPVNNQVKTFAETGRWEVTEGQGSPGLLDQFTGPPVPSGQGRTEAQFFLDGNHSMVSLMSRIIPSPDWFVGLDSFQLCVDGNWLDTITIEVDPLDAGTDNGFTFTAANWATEPQGVVYRITSRFPAHPAGSFYYPYIKRLPPIATFQFIKLKEYEVSEVFHHGEDDKNYEVIKSDQQNVINVMHGNEEIQEEIEQETKEQEKRVVRFFPNFPYTECTTQFPCFVRSRDKSSIVFSCGAAQGGALPSMTTKTPAGGGRTSTGHNLIRKGDTEALMNSIVETYHNLEPHKYKFKKSSKNISRTNRDCRVSDWGAWGACSSSCGVGEMSRHRTIVKPARGNGHQCPPLKQTRWCG
;
A
#
# COMPACT_ATOMS: atom_id res chain seq x y z
N PHE A 1 19.10 -14.04 -0.88
CA PHE A 1 18.34 -13.11 -1.75
C PHE A 1 17.95 -11.89 -0.93
N SER A 2 17.67 -10.76 -1.56
CA SER A 2 17.23 -9.53 -0.87
C SER A 2 16.00 -8.95 -1.55
N GLY A 3 15.11 -8.33 -0.78
CA GLY A 3 13.83 -7.82 -1.27
C GLY A 3 13.19 -6.79 -0.35
N MET A 4 12.10 -6.21 -0.85
CA MET A 4 11.39 -5.09 -0.28
C MET A 4 9.88 -5.19 -0.51
N SER A 5 9.08 -4.76 0.46
CA SER A 5 7.67 -4.42 0.26
C SER A 5 7.49 -2.91 0.14
N HIS A 6 6.67 -2.47 -0.81
CA HIS A 6 6.67 -1.08 -1.25
C HIS A 6 5.36 -0.63 -1.92
N ASP A 7 5.25 0.69 -2.14
CA ASP A 7 4.19 1.34 -2.90
C ASP A 7 4.48 1.29 -4.42
N LYS A 8 3.48 1.66 -5.23
CA LYS A 8 3.56 1.67 -6.69
C LYS A 8 4.52 2.70 -7.31
N LYS A 9 5.15 3.58 -6.53
CA LYS A 9 6.10 4.59 -7.01
C LYS A 9 7.54 4.11 -6.89
N TRP A 10 7.81 3.27 -5.91
CA TRP A 10 9.10 2.64 -5.70
C TRP A 10 9.30 1.43 -6.64
N SER A 11 10.54 1.13 -7.03
CA SER A 11 10.91 -0.05 -7.81
C SER A 11 12.39 -0.39 -7.57
N LEU A 12 12.70 -1.68 -7.46
CA LEU A 12 14.06 -2.19 -7.24
C LEU A 12 14.90 -2.16 -8.53
N PHE A 13 14.35 -2.75 -9.59
CA PHE A 13 14.90 -2.81 -10.94
C PHE A 13 13.74 -2.88 -11.93
N ARG A 14 13.98 -2.55 -13.21
CA ARG A 14 12.95 -2.70 -14.25
C ARG A 14 13.54 -3.20 -15.55
N VAL A 15 12.95 -4.25 -16.12
CA VAL A 15 13.32 -4.76 -17.45
C VAL A 15 13.16 -3.65 -18.49
N GLY A 16 14.19 -3.41 -19.29
CA GLY A 16 14.28 -2.30 -20.24
C GLY A 16 14.83 -0.99 -19.66
N SER A 17 15.22 -0.94 -18.38
CA SER A 17 15.86 0.22 -17.74
C SER A 17 17.26 -0.12 -17.20
N PRO A 18 18.20 0.84 -17.12
CA PRO A 18 19.48 0.63 -16.45
C PRO A 18 19.29 0.44 -14.94
N VAL A 19 20.12 -0.41 -14.32
CA VAL A 19 20.12 -0.63 -12.87
C VAL A 19 20.80 0.50 -12.10
N ASN A 20 20.39 0.71 -10.84
CA ASN A 20 21.10 1.59 -9.92
C ASN A 20 22.40 0.92 -9.38
N ASN A 21 23.23 1.68 -8.67
CA ASN A 21 24.53 1.19 -8.18
C ASN A 21 24.42 0.06 -7.14
N GLN A 22 23.33 0.01 -6.36
CA GLN A 22 23.08 -1.03 -5.35
C GLN A 22 22.76 -2.37 -6.03
N VAL A 23 21.86 -2.33 -7.02
CA VAL A 23 21.50 -3.49 -7.85
C VAL A 23 22.69 -3.95 -8.69
N LYS A 24 23.50 -3.04 -9.25
CA LYS A 24 24.77 -3.38 -9.93
C LYS A 24 25.70 -4.16 -8.99
N THR A 25 26.01 -3.58 -7.83
CA THR A 25 26.92 -4.18 -6.84
C THR A 25 26.44 -5.56 -6.39
N PHE A 26 25.13 -5.71 -6.14
CA PHE A 26 24.55 -7.00 -5.78
C PHE A 26 24.55 -8.00 -6.93
N ALA A 27 24.23 -7.57 -8.14
CA ALA A 27 24.22 -8.40 -9.34
C ALA A 27 25.60 -8.95 -9.70
N GLU A 28 26.68 -8.17 -9.51
CA GLU A 28 28.07 -8.58 -9.80
C GLU A 28 28.78 -9.30 -8.65
N THR A 29 28.55 -8.88 -7.40
CA THR A 29 29.35 -9.33 -6.24
C THR A 29 28.55 -10.12 -5.20
N GLY A 30 27.21 -10.08 -5.26
CA GLY A 30 26.33 -10.62 -4.22
C GLY A 30 26.32 -9.80 -2.92
N ARG A 31 27.08 -8.69 -2.85
CA ARG A 31 27.06 -7.80 -1.69
C ARG A 31 25.83 -6.92 -1.73
N TRP A 32 25.02 -7.01 -0.68
CA TRP A 32 23.91 -6.11 -0.43
C TRP A 32 24.36 -5.04 0.57
N GLU A 33 24.59 -3.81 0.09
CA GLU A 33 24.78 -2.67 0.98
C GLU A 33 23.40 -2.19 1.44
N VAL A 34 23.12 -2.36 2.73
CA VAL A 34 21.96 -1.72 3.37
C VAL A 34 22.26 -0.24 3.47
N THR A 35 21.75 0.55 2.53
CA THR A 35 21.63 2.00 2.73
C THR A 35 20.79 2.24 3.96
N GLU A 36 21.36 2.90 4.98
CA GLU A 36 20.65 3.35 6.18
C GLU A 36 19.46 4.22 5.76
N GLY A 37 18.27 3.61 5.73
CA GLY A 37 17.20 4.07 4.86
C GLY A 37 15.81 3.58 5.25
N GLN A 38 15.60 3.29 6.54
CA GLN A 38 14.27 3.39 7.15
C GLN A 38 13.78 4.83 6.91
N GLY A 39 12.92 5.02 5.89
CA GLY A 39 12.51 6.36 5.43
C GLY A 39 12.70 6.64 3.93
N SER A 40 13.13 5.67 3.11
CA SER A 40 12.95 5.80 1.65
C SER A 40 11.46 5.92 1.33
N PRO A 41 10.98 7.02 0.68
CA PRO A 41 9.55 7.23 0.49
C PRO A 41 8.95 6.14 -0.41
N GLY A 42 7.91 5.47 0.09
CA GLY A 42 7.26 4.35 -0.58
C GLY A 42 7.81 2.96 -0.23
N LEU A 43 8.81 2.85 0.66
CA LEU A 43 9.29 1.57 1.20
C LEU A 43 8.64 1.29 2.56
N LEU A 44 8.12 0.08 2.77
CA LEU A 44 7.57 -0.38 4.06
C LEU A 44 8.56 -1.26 4.81
N ASP A 45 8.98 -2.37 4.20
CA ASP A 45 9.83 -3.38 4.84
C ASP A 45 10.97 -3.83 3.91
N GLN A 46 12.07 -4.28 4.50
CA GLN A 46 13.25 -4.78 3.81
C GLN A 46 13.67 -6.12 4.41
N PHE A 47 13.66 -7.15 3.57
CA PHE A 47 13.92 -8.52 3.98
C PHE A 47 15.07 -9.14 3.18
N THR A 48 15.73 -10.14 3.79
CA THR A 48 16.83 -10.88 3.16
C THR A 48 16.82 -12.30 3.69
N GLY A 49 16.88 -13.27 2.78
CA GLY A 49 17.03 -14.68 3.12
C GLY A 49 18.45 -15.19 2.82
N PRO A 50 18.95 -16.19 3.59
CA PRO A 50 20.30 -16.71 3.46
C PRO A 50 20.61 -17.23 2.04
N PRO A 51 21.89 -17.25 1.64
CA PRO A 51 22.29 -17.79 0.34
C PRO A 51 22.02 -19.30 0.28
N VAL A 52 21.58 -19.79 -0.88
CA VAL A 52 21.52 -21.23 -1.15
C VAL A 52 22.92 -21.68 -1.62
N PRO A 53 23.58 -22.64 -0.94
CA PRO A 53 24.97 -23.00 -1.23
C PRO A 53 25.13 -23.89 -2.48
N SER A 54 24.03 -24.39 -3.03
CA SER A 54 23.97 -25.34 -4.14
C SER A 54 22.97 -24.86 -5.21
N GLY A 55 23.12 -25.34 -6.45
CA GLY A 55 22.24 -24.98 -7.57
C GLY A 55 20.76 -25.38 -7.39
N GLN A 56 20.46 -26.21 -6.40
CA GLN A 56 19.10 -26.46 -5.89
C GLN A 56 19.11 -26.32 -4.37
N GLY A 57 18.03 -25.74 -3.82
CA GLY A 57 17.76 -25.65 -2.39
C GLY A 57 16.61 -24.68 -2.13
N ARG A 58 16.28 -24.47 -0.85
CA ARG A 58 15.25 -23.53 -0.41
C ARG A 58 15.87 -22.52 0.56
N THR A 59 15.38 -21.29 0.49
CA THR A 59 15.68 -20.19 1.39
C THR A 59 14.41 -19.36 1.51
N GLU A 60 14.18 -18.76 2.68
CA GLU A 60 12.95 -18.05 2.99
C GLU A 60 13.23 -16.85 3.89
N ALA A 61 12.30 -15.89 3.87
CA ALA A 61 12.27 -14.72 4.72
C ALA A 61 10.81 -14.31 4.94
N GLN A 62 10.54 -13.69 6.08
CA GLN A 62 9.24 -13.09 6.38
C GLN A 62 9.33 -11.59 6.14
N PHE A 63 8.22 -10.98 5.72
CA PHE A 63 8.12 -9.55 5.48
C PHE A 63 6.67 -9.09 5.61
N PHE A 64 6.48 -7.80 5.90
CA PHE A 64 5.17 -7.19 6.08
C PHE A 64 4.72 -6.43 4.83
N LEU A 65 3.41 -6.41 4.60
CA LEU A 65 2.72 -5.60 3.58
C LEU A 65 1.59 -4.82 4.28
N ASP A 66 1.18 -3.69 3.71
CA ASP A 66 0.00 -2.95 4.17
C ASP A 66 -0.85 -2.45 3.00
N GLY A 67 -2.00 -1.85 3.30
CA GLY A 67 -2.95 -1.39 2.28
C GLY A 67 -2.44 -0.29 1.33
N ASN A 68 -1.30 0.33 1.61
CA ASN A 68 -0.61 1.31 0.77
C ASN A 68 0.70 0.76 0.16
N HIS A 69 1.28 -0.27 0.76
CA HIS A 69 2.51 -0.96 0.34
C HIS A 69 2.21 -2.44 0.06
N SER A 70 1.49 -2.69 -1.04
CA SER A 70 0.98 -4.02 -1.43
C SER A 70 1.77 -4.68 -2.57
N MET A 71 2.89 -4.07 -2.98
CA MET A 71 3.82 -4.62 -3.97
C MET A 71 5.06 -5.20 -3.31
N VAL A 72 5.63 -6.24 -3.91
CA VAL A 72 6.92 -6.82 -3.52
C VAL A 72 7.90 -6.83 -4.70
N SER A 73 9.14 -6.42 -4.45
CA SER A 73 10.27 -6.61 -5.36
C SER A 73 11.38 -7.36 -4.66
N LEU A 74 12.04 -8.29 -5.34
CA LEU A 74 13.17 -9.02 -4.77
C LEU A 74 14.12 -9.54 -5.86
N MET A 75 15.37 -9.79 -5.50
CA MET A 75 16.37 -10.34 -6.40
C MET A 75 17.35 -11.31 -5.71
N SER A 76 17.92 -12.22 -6.50
CA SER A 76 19.00 -13.12 -6.10
C SER A 76 19.98 -13.29 -7.25
N ARG A 77 21.27 -12.97 -7.01
CA ARG A 77 22.36 -13.21 -7.97
C ARG A 77 22.48 -14.71 -8.28
N ILE A 78 22.76 -15.03 -9.54
CA ILE A 78 23.19 -16.36 -9.99
C ILE A 78 24.69 -16.48 -9.75
N ILE A 79 25.15 -17.53 -9.08
CA ILE A 79 26.55 -17.67 -8.64
C ILE A 79 27.17 -18.96 -9.21
N PRO A 80 28.34 -18.89 -9.87
CA PRO A 80 28.99 -17.69 -10.37
C PRO A 80 28.26 -17.16 -11.62
N SER A 81 28.34 -15.85 -11.87
CA SER A 81 27.95 -15.23 -13.14
C SER A 81 28.66 -13.87 -13.29
N PRO A 82 28.60 -13.22 -14.46
CA PRO A 82 29.05 -11.84 -14.62
C PRO A 82 28.17 -10.92 -13.76
N ASP A 83 26.95 -10.63 -14.19
CA ASP A 83 25.97 -9.77 -13.54
C ASP A 83 24.55 -10.38 -13.51
N TRP A 84 24.44 -11.70 -13.68
CA TRP A 84 23.15 -12.37 -13.86
C TRP A 84 22.42 -12.61 -12.54
N PHE A 85 21.10 -12.45 -12.56
CA PHE A 85 20.24 -12.61 -11.40
C PHE A 85 18.86 -13.18 -11.77
N VAL A 86 18.10 -13.60 -10.77
CA VAL A 86 16.66 -13.84 -10.86
C VAL A 86 15.95 -12.86 -9.95
N GLY A 87 14.75 -12.43 -10.31
CA GLY A 87 14.01 -11.48 -9.48
C GLY A 87 12.59 -11.22 -9.93
N LEU A 88 11.88 -10.46 -9.11
CA LEU A 88 10.55 -9.91 -9.36
C LEU A 88 10.60 -8.41 -9.14
N ASP A 89 9.94 -7.66 -10.03
CA ASP A 89 9.74 -6.22 -9.93
C ASP A 89 8.25 -5.94 -9.70
N SER A 90 7.95 -5.22 -8.62
CA SER A 90 6.64 -4.64 -8.33
C SER A 90 5.46 -5.62 -8.40
N PHE A 91 5.64 -6.85 -7.91
CA PHE A 91 4.59 -7.87 -7.94
C PHE A 91 3.50 -7.56 -6.92
N GLN A 92 2.26 -7.42 -7.38
CA GLN A 92 1.10 -7.05 -6.57
C GLN A 92 0.57 -8.27 -5.79
N LEU A 93 0.65 -8.25 -4.45
CA LEU A 93 0.16 -9.34 -3.58
C LEU A 93 -1.28 -9.13 -3.07
N CYS A 94 -1.93 -8.03 -3.47
CA CYS A 94 -3.31 -7.72 -3.14
C CYS A 94 -4.12 -7.36 -4.39
N VAL A 95 -5.18 -8.11 -4.67
CA VAL A 95 -6.00 -7.96 -5.88
C VAL A 95 -7.45 -7.78 -5.46
N ASP A 96 -8.11 -6.77 -6.05
CA ASP A 96 -9.51 -6.43 -5.76
C ASP A 96 -9.84 -6.33 -4.26
N GLY A 97 -8.94 -5.69 -3.50
CA GLY A 97 -9.06 -5.51 -2.05
C GLY A 97 -8.61 -6.71 -1.20
N ASN A 98 -8.31 -7.86 -1.79
CA ASN A 98 -8.03 -9.12 -1.09
C ASN A 98 -6.55 -9.51 -1.17
N TRP A 99 -5.96 -9.94 -0.05
CA TRP A 99 -4.60 -10.49 -0.01
C TRP A 99 -4.53 -11.93 -0.51
N LEU A 100 -3.58 -12.22 -1.40
CA LEU A 100 -3.37 -13.56 -1.95
C LEU A 100 -2.84 -14.53 -0.86
N ASP A 101 -3.57 -15.62 -0.59
CA ASP A 101 -3.19 -16.61 0.43
C ASP A 101 -1.92 -17.38 0.05
N THR A 102 -1.77 -17.77 -1.22
CA THR A 102 -0.57 -18.44 -1.74
C THR A 102 -0.44 -18.21 -3.24
N ILE A 103 0.77 -17.90 -3.70
CA ILE A 103 1.10 -17.81 -5.13
C ILE A 103 2.54 -18.28 -5.39
N THR A 104 2.72 -19.06 -6.45
CA THR A 104 4.03 -19.53 -6.93
C THR A 104 4.31 -18.94 -8.30
N ILE A 105 5.49 -18.35 -8.46
CA ILE A 105 5.92 -17.64 -9.67
C ILE A 105 7.20 -18.26 -10.19
N GLU A 106 7.16 -18.77 -11.42
CA GLU A 106 8.34 -19.19 -12.16
C GLU A 106 9.13 -17.97 -12.66
N VAL A 107 10.45 -17.97 -12.47
CA VAL A 107 11.31 -16.89 -12.95
C VAL A 107 12.38 -17.40 -13.92
N ASP A 108 12.66 -16.56 -14.91
CA ASP A 108 13.71 -16.73 -15.91
C ASP A 108 14.95 -15.91 -15.50
N PRO A 109 16.16 -16.28 -15.96
CA PRO A 109 17.37 -15.50 -15.70
C PRO A 109 17.30 -14.10 -16.36
N LEU A 110 17.80 -13.10 -15.64
CA LEU A 110 17.95 -11.72 -16.05
C LEU A 110 19.43 -11.33 -16.07
N ASP A 111 19.78 -10.43 -16.97
CA ASP A 111 21.08 -9.77 -17.09
C ASP A 111 20.92 -8.31 -16.63
N ALA A 112 21.92 -7.75 -15.92
CA ALA A 112 21.83 -6.40 -15.37
C ALA A 112 22.28 -5.31 -16.36
N GLY A 113 22.95 -5.68 -17.45
CA GLY A 113 23.55 -4.78 -18.43
C GLY A 113 24.80 -4.08 -17.91
N THR A 114 25.52 -4.67 -16.95
CA THR A 114 26.69 -4.05 -16.31
C THR A 114 28.02 -4.79 -16.56
N ASP A 115 27.97 -6.07 -16.98
CA ASP A 115 29.13 -6.85 -17.44
C ASP A 115 28.82 -7.57 -18.77
N ASN A 116 29.81 -7.71 -19.67
CA ASN A 116 29.68 -8.33 -20.99
C ASN A 116 29.98 -9.85 -21.00
N GLY A 117 30.23 -10.47 -19.86
CA GLY A 117 30.58 -11.89 -19.78
C GLY A 117 29.51 -12.81 -20.40
N PHE A 118 29.93 -13.71 -21.30
CA PHE A 118 29.01 -14.67 -21.94
C PHE A 118 28.82 -15.98 -21.16
N THR A 119 29.66 -16.26 -20.16
CA THR A 119 29.66 -17.51 -19.40
C THR A 119 29.60 -17.27 -17.90
N PHE A 120 29.08 -18.26 -17.14
CA PHE A 120 29.05 -18.24 -15.67
C PHE A 120 30.39 -17.88 -15.01
N THR A 121 31.52 -18.23 -15.64
CA THR A 121 32.89 -18.00 -15.15
C THR A 121 33.70 -17.11 -16.08
N ALA A 122 33.04 -16.19 -16.81
CA ALA A 122 33.75 -15.17 -17.57
C ALA A 122 34.58 -14.27 -16.64
N ALA A 123 35.69 -13.73 -17.14
CA ALA A 123 36.38 -12.63 -16.46
C ALA A 123 35.50 -11.37 -16.50
N ASN A 124 35.59 -10.53 -15.48
CA ASN A 124 34.86 -9.26 -15.42
C ASN A 124 35.19 -8.40 -16.67
N TRP A 125 34.15 -7.96 -17.36
CA TRP A 125 34.25 -7.09 -18.52
C TRP A 125 33.12 -6.06 -18.51
N ALA A 126 33.28 -5.02 -17.71
CA ALA A 126 32.33 -3.92 -17.56
C ALA A 126 31.72 -3.40 -18.88
N THR A 127 30.40 -3.18 -18.86
CA THR A 127 29.60 -2.69 -19.99
C THR A 127 29.58 -1.16 -20.02
N GLU A 128 30.20 -0.57 -21.05
CA GLU A 128 30.27 0.88 -21.24
C GLU A 128 29.75 1.30 -22.63
N PRO A 129 28.75 2.21 -22.73
CA PRO A 129 27.93 2.71 -21.62
C PRO A 129 27.09 1.58 -21.00
N GLN A 130 26.66 1.76 -19.75
CA GLN A 130 25.84 0.79 -19.04
C GLN A 130 24.57 0.45 -19.85
N GLY A 131 24.29 -0.84 -19.98
CA GLY A 131 23.11 -1.37 -20.64
C GLY A 131 21.85 -1.27 -19.77
N VAL A 132 20.82 -2.01 -20.18
CA VAL A 132 19.54 -2.10 -19.48
C VAL A 132 19.31 -3.54 -19.00
N VAL A 133 18.52 -3.71 -17.94
CA VAL A 133 18.08 -5.06 -17.52
C VAL A 133 17.34 -5.72 -18.67
N TYR A 134 17.74 -6.94 -19.05
CA TYR A 134 17.02 -7.72 -20.04
C TYR A 134 16.87 -9.18 -19.60
N ARG A 135 15.86 -9.85 -20.17
CA ARG A 135 15.62 -11.27 -19.91
C ARG A 135 16.51 -12.13 -20.80
N ILE A 136 17.31 -12.98 -20.18
CA ILE A 136 18.07 -14.01 -20.87
C ILE A 136 17.09 -15.10 -21.33
N THR A 137 17.25 -15.57 -22.56
CA THR A 137 16.41 -16.61 -23.16
C THR A 137 17.27 -17.66 -23.86
N SER A 138 16.67 -18.76 -24.28
CA SER A 138 17.36 -19.83 -25.02
C SER A 138 18.01 -19.38 -26.34
N ARG A 139 17.75 -18.15 -26.80
CA ARG A 139 18.25 -17.60 -28.07
C ARG A 139 18.81 -16.17 -27.95
N PHE A 140 18.80 -15.58 -26.76
CA PHE A 140 19.25 -14.20 -26.53
C PHE A 140 19.96 -14.08 -25.17
N PRO A 141 21.21 -13.60 -25.10
CA PRO A 141 22.03 -13.13 -26.23
C PRO A 141 22.41 -14.28 -27.19
N ALA A 142 22.49 -13.98 -28.48
CA ALA A 142 22.67 -14.97 -29.54
C ALA A 142 24.15 -15.31 -29.77
N HIS A 143 24.81 -15.91 -28.77
CA HIS A 143 26.22 -16.26 -28.82
C HIS A 143 26.46 -17.76 -28.59
N PRO A 144 27.23 -18.49 -29.44
CA PRO A 144 27.44 -19.93 -29.28
C PRO A 144 28.08 -20.37 -27.96
N ALA A 145 28.85 -19.50 -27.31
CA ALA A 145 29.42 -19.75 -25.98
C ALA A 145 28.55 -19.22 -24.83
N GLY A 146 27.35 -18.70 -25.10
CA GLY A 146 26.45 -18.19 -24.07
C GLY A 146 25.95 -19.32 -23.16
N SER A 147 26.12 -19.19 -21.84
CA SER A 147 25.72 -20.26 -20.89
C SER A 147 24.23 -20.64 -20.94
N PHE A 148 23.37 -19.75 -21.43
CA PHE A 148 21.94 -19.97 -21.63
C PHE A 148 21.54 -20.12 -23.11
N TYR A 149 22.49 -20.24 -24.05
CA TYR A 149 22.20 -20.36 -25.47
C TYR A 149 21.88 -21.81 -25.88
N TYR A 150 20.60 -22.11 -26.03
CA TYR A 150 20.06 -23.42 -26.40
C TYR A 150 19.14 -23.29 -27.63
N PRO A 151 19.68 -23.23 -28.87
CA PRO A 151 18.92 -22.82 -30.05
C PRO A 151 17.72 -23.72 -30.37
N TYR A 152 17.80 -24.99 -29.99
CA TYR A 152 16.77 -26.01 -30.27
C TYR A 152 15.55 -25.97 -29.34
N ILE A 153 15.64 -25.34 -28.16
CA ILE A 153 14.50 -25.21 -27.24
C ILE A 153 13.82 -23.84 -27.38
N LYS A 154 12.49 -23.82 -27.24
CA LYS A 154 11.66 -22.62 -27.46
C LYS A 154 11.71 -21.62 -26.29
N ARG A 155 11.89 -22.12 -25.07
CA ARG A 155 12.06 -21.36 -23.82
C ARG A 155 13.03 -22.15 -22.93
N LEU A 156 13.77 -21.45 -22.07
CA LEU A 156 14.47 -22.09 -20.96
C LEU A 156 13.44 -22.71 -19.99
N PRO A 157 13.75 -23.83 -19.32
CA PRO A 157 13.05 -24.21 -18.10
C PRO A 157 13.18 -23.10 -17.04
N PRO A 158 12.22 -22.98 -16.10
CA PRO A 158 12.36 -22.10 -14.95
C PRO A 158 13.65 -22.42 -14.18
N ILE A 159 14.47 -21.41 -13.91
CA ILE A 159 15.72 -21.57 -13.15
C ILE A 159 15.49 -21.51 -11.65
N ALA A 160 14.42 -20.80 -11.23
CA ALA A 160 13.98 -20.72 -9.85
C ALA A 160 12.47 -20.46 -9.80
N THR A 161 11.89 -20.64 -8.61
CA THR A 161 10.52 -20.26 -8.28
C THR A 161 10.51 -19.41 -7.01
N PHE A 162 9.68 -18.38 -6.99
CA PHE A 162 9.34 -17.65 -5.77
C PHE A 162 7.94 -18.05 -5.32
N GLN A 163 7.81 -18.46 -4.06
CA GLN A 163 6.53 -18.79 -3.45
C GLN A 163 6.23 -17.80 -2.33
N PHE A 164 5.09 -17.13 -2.42
CA PHE A 164 4.57 -16.27 -1.37
C PHE A 164 3.42 -17.00 -0.68
N ILE A 165 3.39 -16.96 0.64
CA ILE A 165 2.39 -17.61 1.49
C ILE A 165 1.98 -16.59 2.56
N LYS A 166 0.69 -16.26 2.65
CA LYS A 166 0.16 -15.40 3.70
C LYS A 166 0.17 -16.17 5.03
N LEU A 167 1.05 -15.77 5.95
CA LEU A 167 1.18 -16.42 7.26
C LEU A 167 0.10 -15.94 8.24
N LYS A 168 -0.16 -14.64 8.26
CA LYS A 168 -1.14 -14.00 9.14
C LYS A 168 -1.61 -12.69 8.52
N GLU A 169 -2.90 -12.42 8.68
CA GLU A 169 -3.51 -11.13 8.41
C GLU A 169 -3.80 -10.46 9.75
N TYR A 170 -3.45 -9.18 9.88
CA TYR A 170 -3.64 -8.41 11.12
C TYR A 170 -4.73 -7.38 10.89
N GLU A 171 -5.92 -7.66 11.40
CA GLU A 171 -6.99 -6.66 11.47
C GLU A 171 -6.71 -5.68 12.62
N VAL A 172 -7.01 -4.39 12.41
CA VAL A 172 -7.02 -3.40 13.49
C VAL A 172 -8.30 -3.64 14.29
N SER A 173 -8.19 -4.49 15.31
CA SER A 173 -9.31 -4.84 16.18
C SER A 173 -9.77 -3.62 16.99
N GLU A 174 -11.00 -3.21 16.69
CA GLU A 174 -11.92 -2.44 17.51
C GLU A 174 -11.82 -0.91 17.55
N VAL A 175 -13.02 -0.34 17.45
CA VAL A 175 -13.37 1.07 17.38
C VAL A 175 -13.06 1.75 18.70
N PHE A 176 -12.21 2.79 18.71
CA PHE A 176 -12.06 3.66 19.87
C PHE A 176 -13.38 4.38 20.18
N HIS A 177 -14.12 3.88 21.17
CA HIS A 177 -15.29 4.55 21.72
C HIS A 177 -14.81 5.53 22.80
N HIS A 178 -14.32 6.69 22.36
CA HIS A 178 -13.81 7.83 23.16
C HIS A 178 -14.72 8.34 24.32
N GLY A 179 -15.85 7.70 24.63
CA GLY A 179 -16.70 8.01 25.79
C GLY A 179 -16.87 6.86 26.81
N GLU A 180 -16.43 5.64 26.48
CA GLU A 180 -16.50 4.46 27.36
C GLU A 180 -15.11 4.03 27.83
N ASP A 181 -14.12 4.01 26.94
CA ASP A 181 -12.75 3.54 27.24
C ASP A 181 -12.00 4.41 28.26
N ASP A 182 -12.20 5.74 28.21
CA ASP A 182 -11.59 6.69 29.17
C ASP A 182 -11.96 6.36 30.62
N LYS A 183 -13.18 5.87 30.87
CA LYS A 183 -13.62 5.47 32.22
C LYS A 183 -12.98 4.18 32.68
N ASN A 184 -12.74 3.25 31.76
CA ASN A 184 -12.13 1.96 32.08
C ASN A 184 -10.64 2.15 32.45
N TYR A 185 -9.97 3.12 31.83
CA TYR A 185 -8.57 3.44 32.12
C TYR A 185 -8.34 4.11 33.49
N GLU A 186 -9.36 4.80 34.04
CA GLU A 186 -9.31 5.32 35.42
C GLU A 186 -9.45 4.19 36.47
N VAL A 187 -10.29 3.18 36.23
CA VAL A 187 -10.50 2.05 37.15
C VAL A 187 -9.26 1.16 37.27
N ILE A 188 -8.55 0.89 36.17
CA ILE A 188 -7.38 -0.01 36.17
C ILE A 188 -6.19 0.56 36.98
N LYS A 189 -6.15 1.87 37.25
CA LYS A 189 -5.04 2.51 37.99
C LYS A 189 -5.17 2.50 39.51
N SER A 190 -6.30 2.15 40.10
CA SER A 190 -6.42 2.07 41.58
C SER A 190 -5.94 0.74 42.15
N ASP A 191 -6.08 -0.36 41.38
CA ASP A 191 -6.02 -1.72 41.94
C ASP A 191 -4.64 -2.38 41.78
N GLN A 192 -3.57 -1.65 42.07
CA GLN A 192 -2.23 -2.22 42.25
C GLN A 192 -2.04 -2.87 43.64
N GLN A 193 -2.91 -3.81 44.00
CA GLN A 193 -2.60 -4.81 45.04
C GLN A 193 -3.57 -5.99 45.03
N ASN A 194 -3.25 -7.02 44.26
CA ASN A 194 -3.48 -8.42 44.63
C ASN A 194 -2.58 -9.35 43.79
N VAL A 195 -1.81 -10.20 44.47
CA VAL A 195 -0.98 -11.24 43.85
C VAL A 195 -1.88 -12.45 43.58
N ILE A 196 -1.94 -12.92 42.34
CA ILE A 196 -2.65 -14.15 41.97
C ILE A 196 -1.61 -15.19 41.52
N ASN A 197 -1.64 -16.37 42.17
CA ASN A 197 -0.70 -17.45 41.92
C ASN A 197 -0.89 -18.08 40.53
N VAL A 198 0.22 -18.24 39.81
CA VAL A 198 0.28 -19.04 38.58
C VAL A 198 0.65 -20.48 38.95
N MET A 199 -0.34 -21.38 39.09
CA MET A 199 -0.21 -22.84 38.96
C MET A 199 -1.60 -23.51 38.89
N HIS A 200 -1.80 -24.39 37.90
CA HIS A 200 -2.98 -25.20 37.50
C HIS A 200 -3.73 -24.65 36.28
N GLY A 201 -3.45 -25.28 35.12
CA GLY A 201 -4.06 -24.99 33.83
C GLY A 201 -3.51 -25.82 32.66
N ASN A 202 -2.43 -26.59 32.87
CA ASN A 202 -1.75 -27.34 31.81
C ASN A 202 -1.96 -28.87 31.88
N GLU A 203 -2.53 -29.41 32.95
CA GLU A 203 -2.71 -30.86 33.13
C GLU A 203 -3.87 -31.39 32.27
N GLU A 204 -5.00 -30.68 32.24
CA GLU A 204 -6.21 -31.05 31.49
C GLU A 204 -5.95 -31.12 29.96
N ILE A 205 -5.14 -30.20 29.43
CA ILE A 205 -4.75 -30.15 28.01
C ILE A 205 -3.79 -31.30 27.65
N GLN A 206 -2.94 -31.74 28.58
CA GLN A 206 -2.02 -32.87 28.33
C GLN A 206 -2.75 -34.21 28.28
N GLU A 207 -3.80 -34.40 29.09
CA GLU A 207 -4.62 -35.61 29.04
C GLU A 207 -5.44 -35.73 27.75
N GLU A 208 -5.99 -34.62 27.20
CA GLU A 208 -6.69 -34.63 25.91
C GLU A 208 -5.76 -35.00 24.74
N ILE A 209 -4.58 -34.39 24.65
CA ILE A 209 -3.60 -34.66 23.58
C ILE A 209 -3.15 -36.12 23.59
N GLU A 210 -2.94 -36.72 24.77
CA GLU A 210 -2.52 -38.13 24.86
C GLU A 210 -3.66 -39.11 24.55
N GLN A 211 -4.93 -38.73 24.74
CA GLN A 211 -6.09 -39.52 24.31
C GLN A 211 -6.27 -39.49 22.79
N GLU A 212 -6.22 -38.32 22.15
CA GLU A 212 -6.33 -38.20 20.70
C GLU A 212 -5.22 -38.99 19.98
N THR A 213 -3.98 -38.93 20.48
CA THR A 213 -2.84 -39.65 19.89
C THR A 213 -3.05 -41.17 19.91
N LYS A 214 -3.57 -41.73 21.02
CA LYS A 214 -3.89 -43.17 21.16
C LYS A 214 -5.07 -43.61 20.29
N GLU A 215 -5.97 -42.70 19.93
CA GLU A 215 -7.09 -43.00 19.03
C GLU A 215 -6.67 -42.95 17.55
N GLN A 216 -5.75 -42.04 17.19
CA GLN A 216 -5.14 -42.01 15.86
C GLN A 216 -4.29 -43.25 15.57
N GLU A 217 -3.46 -43.72 16.51
CA GLU A 217 -2.67 -44.96 16.33
C GLU A 217 -3.56 -46.19 16.07
N LYS A 218 -4.68 -46.33 16.79
CA LYS A 218 -5.66 -47.41 16.58
C LYS A 218 -6.35 -47.36 15.22
N ARG A 219 -6.43 -46.19 14.58
CA ARG A 219 -7.01 -46.01 13.24
C ARG A 219 -6.04 -46.40 12.13
N VAL A 220 -4.73 -46.21 12.32
CA VAL A 220 -3.70 -46.57 11.32
C VAL A 220 -3.53 -48.08 11.15
N VAL A 221 -3.70 -48.88 12.21
CA VAL A 221 -3.46 -50.35 12.20
C VAL A 221 -4.55 -51.16 11.46
N ARG A 222 -5.59 -50.54 10.89
CA ARG A 222 -6.72 -51.26 10.24
C ARG A 222 -6.71 -51.35 8.72
N PHE A 223 -5.76 -50.74 8.01
CA PHE A 223 -5.62 -50.91 6.56
C PHE A 223 -4.17 -51.28 6.19
N PHE A 224 -4.05 -52.31 5.34
CA PHE A 224 -2.82 -52.93 4.80
C PHE A 224 -2.02 -53.89 5.70
N PRO A 225 -2.34 -55.20 5.63
CA PRO A 225 -1.35 -56.26 5.73
C PRO A 225 -0.85 -56.71 4.33
N ASN A 226 0.47 -56.85 4.21
CA ASN A 226 1.24 -57.72 3.26
C ASN A 226 1.36 -57.35 1.75
N PHE A 227 2.63 -57.09 1.37
CA PHE A 227 3.42 -57.41 0.15
C PHE A 227 2.85 -58.35 -0.95
N PRO A 228 3.40 -58.39 -2.21
CA PRO A 228 4.73 -57.91 -2.66
C PRO A 228 4.81 -57.16 -4.03
N TYR A 229 6.06 -56.88 -4.46
CA TYR A 229 6.49 -56.29 -5.74
C TYR A 229 6.02 -57.01 -7.02
N THR A 230 5.86 -56.26 -8.12
CA THR A 230 6.21 -56.72 -9.50
C THR A 230 6.36 -55.53 -10.47
N GLU A 231 7.33 -55.59 -11.38
CA GLU A 231 7.51 -54.62 -12.48
C GLU A 231 6.56 -54.92 -13.65
N CYS A 232 6.18 -53.89 -14.44
CA CYS A 232 6.16 -53.99 -15.90
C CYS A 232 6.02 -52.66 -16.65
N THR A 233 6.36 -52.72 -17.94
CA THR A 233 6.64 -51.61 -18.86
C THR A 233 5.56 -51.42 -19.94
N THR A 234 5.80 -50.46 -20.85
CA THR A 234 5.10 -50.16 -22.12
C THR A 234 3.79 -49.34 -22.01
N GLN A 235 3.25 -48.69 -23.04
CA GLN A 235 3.69 -47.86 -24.19
C GLN A 235 2.36 -47.56 -24.95
N PHE A 236 2.20 -46.36 -25.52
CA PHE A 236 1.04 -45.79 -26.24
C PHE A 236 0.38 -46.67 -27.36
N PRO A 237 -0.73 -46.26 -28.06
CA PRO A 237 -1.69 -45.11 -27.90
C PRO A 237 -3.19 -45.48 -28.08
N CYS A 238 -4.11 -44.50 -28.05
CA CYS A 238 -5.31 -44.50 -28.93
C CYS A 238 -5.86 -43.09 -29.26
N PHE A 239 -6.50 -42.95 -30.42
CA PHE A 239 -7.04 -41.72 -31.02
C PHE A 239 -8.53 -41.50 -30.73
N VAL A 240 -8.99 -40.23 -30.72
CA VAL A 240 -10.33 -39.85 -31.20
C VAL A 240 -10.24 -38.57 -32.04
N ARG A 241 -11.03 -38.49 -33.13
CA ARG A 241 -11.06 -37.38 -34.10
C ARG A 241 -12.50 -37.09 -34.54
N SER A 242 -13.03 -35.90 -34.22
CA SER A 242 -14.17 -35.27 -34.91
C SER A 242 -14.21 -33.79 -34.50
N ARG A 243 -14.10 -32.77 -35.36
CA ARG A 243 -14.85 -32.29 -36.56
C ARG A 243 -15.97 -31.28 -36.25
N ASP A 244 -15.80 -30.11 -36.87
CA ASP A 244 -16.78 -29.10 -37.30
C ASP A 244 -17.40 -28.05 -36.35
N LYS A 245 -17.00 -26.81 -36.64
CA LYS A 245 -17.83 -25.60 -36.87
C LYS A 245 -18.59 -24.95 -35.70
N SER A 246 -18.07 -23.80 -35.29
CA SER A 246 -18.74 -22.53 -35.61
C SER A 246 -17.74 -21.37 -35.69
N SER A 247 -17.94 -20.49 -36.67
CA SER A 247 -17.12 -19.31 -36.94
C SER A 247 -17.91 -18.04 -36.63
N ILE A 248 -17.32 -17.09 -35.90
CA ILE A 248 -17.71 -15.68 -35.98
C ILE A 248 -16.44 -14.84 -36.15
N VAL A 249 -16.40 -14.06 -37.23
CA VAL A 249 -15.41 -13.01 -37.48
C VAL A 249 -16.19 -11.70 -37.43
N PHE A 250 -15.69 -10.70 -36.70
CA PHE A 250 -15.91 -9.29 -37.03
C PHE A 250 -14.69 -8.45 -36.64
N SER A 251 -14.57 -7.30 -37.30
CA SER A 251 -13.29 -6.66 -37.63
C SER A 251 -13.05 -5.29 -37.00
N CYS A 252 -11.82 -4.81 -37.16
CA CYS A 252 -11.31 -3.52 -36.66
C CYS A 252 -11.97 -2.28 -37.35
N GLY A 253 -11.88 -1.11 -36.71
CA GLY A 253 -12.20 0.20 -37.30
C GLY A 253 -11.57 1.34 -36.48
N ALA A 254 -11.04 2.36 -37.16
CA ALA A 254 -10.34 3.52 -36.56
C ALA A 254 -10.64 4.84 -37.29
N ALA A 255 -10.74 5.94 -36.54
CA ALA A 255 -10.67 7.35 -36.98
C ALA A 255 -10.49 8.24 -35.71
N GLN A 256 -9.49 9.13 -35.60
CA GLN A 256 -9.53 10.57 -35.97
C GLN A 256 -10.71 11.37 -35.33
N GLY A 257 -10.58 12.59 -34.81
CA GLY A 257 -9.44 13.51 -34.68
C GLY A 257 -9.92 14.98 -34.52
N GLY A 258 -9.16 15.82 -33.79
CA GLY A 258 -9.41 17.27 -33.57
C GLY A 258 -10.34 17.60 -32.40
N ALA A 259 -10.37 18.80 -31.81
CA ALA A 259 -9.50 19.98 -31.77
C ALA A 259 -10.21 21.01 -30.83
N LEU A 260 -9.49 21.93 -30.17
CA LEU A 260 -10.10 22.99 -29.34
C LEU A 260 -10.90 24.01 -30.20
N PRO A 261 -11.74 24.83 -29.55
CA PRO A 261 -11.37 26.25 -29.54
C PRO A 261 -11.45 26.95 -28.17
N SER A 262 -10.70 28.05 -28.07
CA SER A 262 -10.65 29.01 -26.96
C SER A 262 -11.43 30.28 -27.30
N MET A 263 -12.06 30.91 -26.31
CA MET A 263 -12.46 32.34 -26.29
C MET A 263 -12.42 32.81 -24.81
N THR A 264 -11.77 33.88 -24.32
CA THR A 264 -11.64 35.31 -24.73
C THR A 264 -12.98 36.03 -24.86
N THR A 265 -13.27 37.23 -24.31
CA THR A 265 -12.51 38.20 -23.50
C THR A 265 -13.48 39.28 -22.93
N LYS A 266 -12.97 40.16 -22.05
CA LYS A 266 -13.40 41.57 -21.82
C LYS A 266 -14.65 41.86 -20.96
N THR A 267 -14.37 42.35 -19.75
CA THR A 267 -14.65 43.72 -19.25
C THR A 267 -15.64 44.61 -20.02
N PRO A 268 -16.44 45.39 -19.26
CA PRO A 268 -16.61 46.82 -19.55
C PRO A 268 -16.17 47.73 -18.40
N ALA A 269 -15.71 48.93 -18.73
CA ALA A 269 -15.40 50.01 -17.79
C ALA A 269 -15.90 51.35 -18.36
N GLY A 270 -16.29 52.29 -17.50
CA GLY A 270 -16.30 53.73 -17.85
C GLY A 270 -17.53 54.57 -17.44
N GLY A 271 -17.28 55.58 -16.60
CA GLY A 271 -18.16 56.75 -16.34
C GLY A 271 -19.23 56.54 -15.26
N GLY A 272 -19.46 57.42 -14.27
CA GLY A 272 -18.94 58.77 -13.97
C GLY A 272 -20.14 59.68 -13.61
N ARG A 273 -20.26 60.29 -12.43
CA ARG A 273 -19.58 61.53 -11.98
C ARG A 273 -20.06 61.94 -10.56
N THR A 274 -19.23 62.70 -9.81
CA THR A 274 -19.56 63.74 -8.77
C THR A 274 -20.69 63.48 -7.76
N SER A 275 -20.57 63.70 -6.45
CA SER A 275 -19.51 64.23 -5.55
C SER A 275 -19.87 63.78 -4.10
N THR A 276 -19.34 64.23 -2.96
CA THR A 276 -18.48 65.37 -2.57
C THR A 276 -17.53 64.93 -1.43
N GLY A 277 -16.90 65.85 -0.69
CA GLY A 277 -15.93 65.50 0.37
C GLY A 277 -16.54 65.33 1.77
N HIS A 278 -15.88 64.53 2.61
CA HIS A 278 -15.02 65.06 3.68
C HIS A 278 -14.01 64.00 4.18
N ASN A 279 -12.81 64.46 4.56
CA ASN A 279 -11.78 63.82 5.38
C ASN A 279 -11.32 62.39 4.99
N LEU A 280 -10.33 62.31 4.09
CA LEU A 280 -9.51 61.11 3.85
C LEU A 280 -8.10 61.31 4.43
N ILE A 281 -7.73 60.52 5.45
CA ILE A 281 -6.34 60.43 5.95
C ILE A 281 -5.52 59.59 4.96
N ARG A 282 -4.30 60.01 4.63
CA ARG A 282 -3.43 59.27 3.70
C ARG A 282 -3.02 57.92 4.29
N LYS A 283 -3.04 56.88 3.45
CA LYS A 283 -2.69 55.51 3.84
C LYS A 283 -1.17 55.39 4.03
N GLY A 284 -0.72 55.54 5.27
CA GLY A 284 0.69 55.45 5.68
C GLY A 284 0.99 56.12 7.02
N ASP A 285 0.25 57.19 7.36
CA ASP A 285 0.48 57.97 8.59
C ASP A 285 -0.26 57.37 9.80
N THR A 286 0.45 56.57 10.60
CA THR A 286 -0.11 55.92 11.79
C THR A 286 -0.48 56.89 12.92
N GLU A 287 0.25 58.01 13.07
CA GLU A 287 -0.04 59.03 14.09
C GLU A 287 -1.35 59.80 13.79
N ALA A 288 -1.61 60.14 12.53
CA ALA A 288 -2.85 60.80 12.12
C ALA A 288 -4.08 59.91 12.37
N LEU A 289 -3.93 58.59 12.17
CA LEU A 289 -4.98 57.61 12.48
C LEU A 289 -5.23 57.51 14.00
N MET A 290 -4.17 57.44 14.82
CA MET A 290 -4.30 57.33 16.27
C MET A 290 -4.93 58.59 16.89
N ASN A 291 -4.53 59.78 16.46
CA ASN A 291 -5.10 61.03 16.96
C ASN A 291 -6.60 61.16 16.60
N SER A 292 -7.00 60.77 15.38
CA SER A 292 -8.43 60.73 14.99
C SER A 292 -9.28 59.80 15.86
N ILE A 293 -8.75 58.64 16.25
CA ILE A 293 -9.44 57.69 17.14
C ILE A 293 -9.56 58.30 18.55
N VAL A 294 -8.50 58.90 19.08
CA VAL A 294 -8.47 59.53 20.41
C VAL A 294 -9.46 60.70 20.51
N GLU A 295 -9.52 61.59 19.52
CA GLU A 295 -10.53 62.67 19.47
C GLU A 295 -11.96 62.14 19.39
N THR A 296 -12.19 61.01 18.71
CA THR A 296 -13.52 60.37 18.63
C THR A 296 -13.95 59.80 19.99
N TYR A 297 -13.02 59.28 20.79
CA TYR A 297 -13.30 58.75 22.13
C TYR A 297 -13.52 59.84 23.18
N HIS A 298 -12.82 60.98 23.09
CA HIS A 298 -12.96 62.06 24.08
C HIS A 298 -14.19 62.96 23.90
N ASN A 299 -14.84 62.95 22.73
CA ASN A 299 -16.02 63.77 22.44
C ASN A 299 -17.38 63.07 22.67
N LEU A 300 -17.39 61.86 23.24
CA LEU A 300 -18.63 61.15 23.60
C LEU A 300 -19.07 61.49 25.03
N GLU A 301 -19.78 62.61 25.20
CA GLU A 301 -20.45 62.90 26.48
C GLU A 301 -21.52 61.83 26.80
N PRO A 302 -21.65 61.41 28.08
CA PRO A 302 -22.63 60.43 28.49
C PRO A 302 -24.04 61.03 28.59
N HIS A 303 -24.73 61.17 27.46
CA HIS A 303 -26.14 61.58 27.42
C HIS A 303 -27.02 60.61 28.21
N LYS A 304 -27.51 61.07 29.37
CA LYS A 304 -28.43 60.34 30.27
C LYS A 304 -29.84 60.22 29.69
N TYR A 305 -30.01 59.47 28.61
CA TYR A 305 -31.34 59.13 28.08
C TYR A 305 -32.01 58.08 28.96
N LYS A 306 -33.02 58.52 29.75
CA LYS A 306 -33.88 57.63 30.56
C LYS A 306 -34.77 56.78 29.65
N PHE A 307 -34.29 55.64 29.19
CA PHE A 307 -35.15 54.62 28.59
C PHE A 307 -36.13 54.08 29.64
N LYS A 308 -37.43 54.39 29.48
CA LYS A 308 -38.49 53.62 30.14
C LYS A 308 -38.37 52.17 29.68
N LYS A 309 -38.06 51.24 30.59
CA LYS A 309 -38.10 49.80 30.32
C LYS A 309 -39.54 49.38 30.01
N SER A 310 -39.93 49.41 28.74
CA SER A 310 -40.93 48.48 28.24
C SER A 310 -40.29 47.09 28.30
N SER A 311 -40.55 46.35 29.39
CA SER A 311 -40.08 44.98 29.53
C SER A 311 -40.91 44.06 28.63
N LYS A 312 -40.73 44.18 27.31
CA LYS A 312 -41.11 43.12 26.39
C LYS A 312 -40.24 41.91 26.73
N ASN A 313 -40.84 40.93 27.42
CA ASN A 313 -40.26 39.62 27.65
C ASN A 313 -40.02 38.94 26.30
N ILE A 314 -38.88 39.23 25.67
CA ILE A 314 -38.32 38.37 24.64
C ILE A 314 -37.82 37.14 25.37
N SER A 315 -38.74 36.20 25.61
CA SER A 315 -38.41 34.82 25.94
C SER A 315 -37.45 34.32 24.86
N ARG A 316 -36.17 34.22 25.21
CA ARG A 316 -35.14 33.65 24.34
C ARG A 316 -35.36 32.14 24.39
N THR A 317 -36.30 31.68 23.57
CA THR A 317 -36.68 30.27 23.49
C THR A 317 -35.44 29.38 23.35
N ASN A 318 -35.44 28.28 24.10
CA ASN A 318 -34.47 27.22 23.92
C ASN A 318 -34.54 26.74 22.47
N ARG A 319 -33.39 26.42 21.88
CA ARG A 319 -33.33 25.85 20.53
C ARG A 319 -32.25 24.78 20.48
N ASP A 320 -32.59 23.66 19.86
CA ASP A 320 -31.65 22.58 19.62
C ASP A 320 -30.65 22.97 18.52
N CYS A 321 -29.48 22.32 18.54
CA CYS A 321 -28.55 22.44 17.44
C CYS A 321 -29.14 21.86 16.14
N ARG A 322 -28.86 22.52 15.01
CA ARG A 322 -29.12 21.99 13.67
C ARG A 322 -27.83 21.92 12.90
N VAL A 323 -27.57 20.77 12.30
CA VAL A 323 -26.40 20.48 11.44
C VAL A 323 -26.82 20.40 9.97
N SER A 324 -25.85 20.47 9.07
CA SER A 324 -26.07 20.24 7.65
C SER A 324 -26.26 18.75 7.35
N ASP A 325 -26.66 18.46 6.11
CA ASP A 325 -26.43 17.14 5.53
C ASP A 325 -24.94 16.80 5.50
N TRP A 326 -24.65 15.51 5.37
CA TRP A 326 -23.28 15.02 5.24
C TRP A 326 -22.69 15.40 3.89
N GLY A 327 -21.42 15.83 3.90
CA GLY A 327 -20.61 15.90 2.68
C GLY A 327 -20.38 14.52 2.06
N ALA A 328 -19.78 14.52 0.86
CA ALA A 328 -19.26 13.30 0.24
C ALA A 328 -18.24 12.60 1.15
N TRP A 329 -18.10 11.28 0.98
CA TRP A 329 -17.01 10.54 1.60
C TRP A 329 -15.67 10.95 0.99
N GLY A 330 -14.64 11.07 1.83
CA GLY A 330 -13.27 11.18 1.37
C GLY A 330 -12.76 9.90 0.71
N ALA A 331 -11.54 9.94 0.19
CA ALA A 331 -10.85 8.74 -0.28
C ALA A 331 -10.66 7.72 0.87
N CYS A 332 -10.54 6.44 0.51
CA CYS A 332 -10.15 5.40 1.46
C CYS A 332 -8.70 5.62 1.92
N SER A 333 -8.39 5.36 3.20
CA SER A 333 -7.03 5.46 3.76
C SER A 333 -6.05 4.44 3.18
N SER A 334 -6.59 3.35 2.64
CA SER A 334 -5.89 2.19 2.11
C SER A 334 -6.28 2.00 0.65
N SER A 335 -5.33 1.59 -0.20
CA SER A 335 -5.59 1.21 -1.60
C SER A 335 -5.89 -0.29 -1.78
N CYS A 336 -5.79 -1.06 -0.71
CA CYS A 336 -5.94 -2.51 -0.63
C CYS A 336 -6.33 -2.87 0.81
N GLY A 337 -7.09 -3.97 1.00
CA GLY A 337 -7.48 -4.45 2.31
C GLY A 337 -8.39 -3.46 3.05
N VAL A 338 -8.56 -3.69 4.35
CA VAL A 338 -9.40 -2.83 5.18
C VAL A 338 -8.74 -1.45 5.37
N GLY A 339 -9.47 -0.40 5.02
CA GLY A 339 -9.16 1.00 5.29
C GLY A 339 -10.35 1.76 5.86
N GLU A 340 -10.14 3.01 6.22
CA GLU A 340 -11.17 3.91 6.73
C GLU A 340 -11.40 5.06 5.73
N MET A 341 -12.67 5.44 5.52
CA MET A 341 -13.03 6.70 4.87
C MET A 341 -13.85 7.57 5.83
N SER A 342 -13.64 8.88 5.78
CA SER A 342 -14.32 9.85 6.64
C SER A 342 -15.14 10.85 5.85
N ARG A 343 -16.21 11.37 6.48
CA ARG A 343 -16.99 12.51 5.98
C ARG A 343 -17.35 13.47 7.10
N HIS A 344 -17.64 14.70 6.73
CA HIS A 344 -17.89 15.80 7.65
C HIS A 344 -19.23 16.50 7.34
N ARG A 345 -19.81 17.12 8.36
CA ARG A 345 -20.97 18.04 8.27
C ARG A 345 -20.75 19.24 9.19
N THR A 346 -21.45 20.34 8.93
CA THR A 346 -21.26 21.61 9.65
C THR A 346 -22.44 21.95 10.54
N ILE A 347 -22.23 22.83 11.52
CA ILE A 347 -23.32 23.38 12.36
C ILE A 347 -23.99 24.52 11.59
N VAL A 348 -25.26 24.33 11.22
CA VAL A 348 -26.09 25.35 10.57
C VAL A 348 -26.68 26.32 11.62
N LYS A 349 -27.04 25.82 12.81
CA LYS A 349 -27.48 26.64 13.95
C LYS A 349 -26.98 26.01 15.26
N PRO A 350 -26.19 26.70 16.09
CA PRO A 350 -25.76 26.17 17.38
C PRO A 350 -26.92 26.19 18.39
N ALA A 351 -26.87 25.25 19.34
CA ALA A 351 -27.80 25.15 20.47
C ALA A 351 -27.89 26.45 21.27
N ARG A 352 -29.00 26.66 21.99
CA ARG A 352 -29.18 27.82 22.87
C ARG A 352 -30.06 27.48 24.07
N GLY A 353 -29.65 27.94 25.25
CA GLY A 353 -30.33 27.63 26.50
C GLY A 353 -30.29 26.13 26.75
N ASN A 354 -31.41 25.54 27.16
CA ASN A 354 -31.52 24.11 27.45
C ASN A 354 -31.86 23.28 26.19
N GLY A 355 -31.41 23.70 25.01
CA GLY A 355 -31.58 22.95 23.76
C GLY A 355 -30.49 21.89 23.58
N HIS A 356 -30.80 20.83 22.83
CA HIS A 356 -29.90 19.69 22.62
C HIS A 356 -28.61 20.11 21.91
N GLN A 357 -27.50 19.53 22.36
CA GLN A 357 -26.18 19.72 21.76
C GLN A 357 -26.13 19.16 20.32
N CYS A 358 -25.11 19.57 19.56
CA CYS A 358 -24.95 19.12 18.18
C CYS A 358 -24.59 17.63 18.13
N PRO A 359 -25.23 16.84 17.25
CA PRO A 359 -24.79 15.46 16.99
C PRO A 359 -23.41 15.47 16.30
N PRO A 360 -22.68 14.32 16.29
CA PRO A 360 -21.31 14.25 15.78
C PRO A 360 -21.13 14.87 14.39
N LEU A 361 -20.06 15.65 14.22
CA LEU A 361 -19.76 16.39 12.98
C LEU A 361 -18.84 15.63 12.01
N LYS A 362 -18.14 14.60 12.51
CA LYS A 362 -17.36 13.63 11.73
C LYS A 362 -18.08 12.28 11.79
N GLN A 363 -18.08 11.56 10.68
CA GLN A 363 -18.43 10.15 10.64
C GLN A 363 -17.34 9.41 9.86
N THR A 364 -16.97 8.22 10.35
CA THR A 364 -16.08 7.31 9.63
C THR A 364 -16.83 6.01 9.31
N ARG A 365 -16.29 5.26 8.34
CA ARG A 365 -16.69 3.89 8.02
C ARG A 365 -15.54 3.15 7.37
N TRP A 366 -15.59 1.83 7.45
CA TRP A 366 -14.69 0.95 6.70
C TRP A 366 -14.89 1.06 5.19
N CYS A 367 -13.81 0.81 4.46
CA CYS A 367 -13.71 0.69 3.01
C CYS A 367 -12.62 -0.35 2.67
N GLY A 368 -12.70 -0.91 1.46
CA GLY A 368 -11.81 -1.94 0.93
C GLY A 368 -12.28 -2.32 -0.46
#